data_AF-U1NXW0-F1
#
_entry.id   AF-U1NXW0-F1
#
_cell.length_a   1.000
_cell.length_b   1.000
_cell.length_c   1.000
_cell.angle_alpha   90.00
_cell.angle_beta   90.00
_cell.angle_gamma   90.00
#
_symmetry.space_group_name_H-M   'P 1'
#
loop_
_entity.id
_entity.type
_entity.pdbx_description
1 polymer ?
#
loop_
_entity_poly.entity_id
_entity_poly.type
_entity_poly.pdbx_seq_one_letter_code
_entity_poly.pdbx_strand_id
1 'polypeptide(L)' 'MLTQRRVTDLISELDMLGIVNAVVVSKGRYGRTKEMSLSVPLEETEAVLLSDSRLGDIDDVQPFVQSRFDSN' A
#
# COMPACT_ATOMS: atom_id res chain seq x y z
N MET A 1 -13.63 2.88 10.94
CA MET A 1 -13.32 1.89 9.89
C MET A 1 -13.57 2.50 8.52
N LEU A 2 -12.68 2.27 7.54
CA LEU A 2 -12.83 2.75 6.16
C LEU A 2 -13.47 1.69 5.27
N THR A 3 -14.21 2.12 4.25
CA THR A 3 -14.74 1.21 3.22
C THR A 3 -13.65 0.88 2.19
N GLN A 4 -13.79 -0.26 1.49
CA GLN A 4 -12.87 -0.61 0.40
C GLN A 4 -12.80 0.47 -0.69
N ARG A 5 -13.95 1.12 -0.97
CA ARG A 5 -14.02 2.26 -1.89
C ARG A 5 -13.14 3.41 -1.42
N ARG A 6 -13.28 3.83 -0.15
CA ARG A 6 -12.49 4.96 0.37
C ARG A 6 -10.99 4.63 0.44
N VAL A 7 -10.63 3.40 0.78
CA VAL A 7 -9.23 2.94 0.74
C VAL A 7 -8.67 3.04 -0.69
N THR A 8 -9.46 2.66 -1.69
CA THR A 8 -9.06 2.76 -3.11
C THR A 8 -8.82 4.21 -3.53
N ASP A 9 -9.71 5.13 -3.12
CA ASP A 9 -9.56 6.56 -3.42
C ASP A 9 -8.26 7.11 -2.79
N LEU A 10 -7.96 6.77 -1.53
CA LEU A 10 -6.73 7.17 -0.85
C LEU A 10 -5.47 6.62 -1.54
N ILE A 11 -5.49 5.38 -2.01
CA ILE A 11 -4.38 4.79 -2.78
C ILE A 11 -4.16 5.59 -4.08
N SER A 12 -5.23 5.95 -4.78
CA SER A 12 -5.15 6.76 -5.99
C SER A 12 -4.63 8.18 -5.73
N GLU A 13 -4.99 8.79 -4.60
CA GLU A 13 -4.43 10.07 -4.17
C GLU A 13 -2.90 9.96 -3.97
N LEU A 14 -2.41 8.92 -3.29
CA LEU A 14 -0.97 8.69 -3.09
C LEU A 14 -0.20 8.38 -4.38
N ASP A 15 -0.84 7.68 -5.32
CA ASP A 15 -0.28 7.38 -6.65
C ASP A 15 -0.11 8.66 -7.47
N MET A 16 -1.10 9.56 -7.46
CA MET A 16 -1.01 10.88 -8.12
C MET A 16 0.07 11.78 -7.50
N LEU A 17 0.35 11.63 -6.19
CA LEU A 17 1.45 12.31 -5.51
C LEU A 17 2.82 11.69 -5.82
N GLY A 18 2.87 10.56 -6.51
CA GLY A 18 4.12 9.85 -6.83
C GLY A 18 4.76 9.14 -5.65
N ILE A 19 4.01 8.87 -4.58
CA ILE A 19 4.52 8.19 -3.37
C ILE A 19 4.49 6.67 -3.57
N VAL A 20 3.43 6.17 -4.20
CA VAL A 20 3.23 4.76 -4.49
C VAL A 20 3.01 4.62 -6.00
N ASN A 21 3.26 3.45 -6.55
CA ASN A 21 2.86 3.07 -7.90
C ASN A 21 1.84 1.93 -7.78
N ALA A 22 0.61 2.15 -8.23
CA ALA A 22 -0.51 1.21 -8.04
C ALA A 22 -1.13 0.72 -9.38
N VAL A 23 -0.59 -0.38 -9.90
CA VAL A 23 -0.99 -0.94 -11.21
C VAL A 23 -2.10 -1.98 -11.07
N VAL A 24 -3.16 -1.86 -11.89
CA VAL A 24 -4.22 -2.88 -11.95
C VAL A 24 -3.80 -4.04 -12.83
N VAL A 25 -3.66 -5.23 -12.25
CA VAL A 25 -3.25 -6.46 -12.93
C VAL A 25 -4.43 -7.44 -13.01
N SER A 26 -4.64 -8.03 -14.20
CA SER A 26 -5.61 -9.11 -14.38
C SER A 26 -5.04 -10.44 -13.94
N LYS A 27 -5.79 -11.18 -13.12
CA LYS A 27 -5.50 -12.56 -12.71
C LYS A 27 -6.50 -13.54 -13.35
N GLY A 28 -7.08 -13.19 -14.51
CA GLY A 28 -8.04 -14.01 -15.24
C GLY A 28 -9.33 -14.27 -14.45
N ARG A 29 -9.70 -15.54 -14.27
CA ARG A 29 -10.91 -15.92 -13.51
C ARG A 29 -10.85 -15.56 -12.02
N TYR A 30 -9.66 -15.26 -11.50
CA TYR A 30 -9.47 -14.81 -10.11
C TYR A 30 -9.67 -13.31 -9.94
N GLY A 31 -10.11 -12.62 -10.99
CA GLY A 31 -10.44 -11.20 -10.97
C GLY A 31 -9.22 -10.32 -11.25
N ARG A 32 -9.24 -9.12 -10.68
CA ARG A 32 -8.21 -8.09 -10.85
C ARG A 32 -7.74 -7.65 -9.47
N THR A 33 -6.45 -7.37 -9.35
CA THR A 33 -5.86 -6.81 -8.13
C THR A 33 -5.04 -5.57 -8.45
N LYS A 34 -4.79 -4.74 -7.45
CA LYS A 34 -3.77 -3.69 -7.53
C LYS A 34 -2.47 -4.25 -7.00
N GLU A 35 -1.45 -4.28 -7.84
CA GLU A 35 -0.07 -4.48 -7.41
C GLU A 35 0.51 -3.11 -7.08
N MET A 36 1.11 -2.98 -5.89
CA MET A 36 1.56 -1.70 -5.35
C MET A 36 3.03 -1.79 -4.95
N SER A 37 3.81 -0.78 -5.31
CA SER A 37 5.20 -0.61 -4.92
C SER A 37 5.45 0.82 -4.45
N LEU A 38 6.38 1.02 -3.52
CA LEU A 38 6.79 2.36 -3.12
C LEU A 38 7.60 3.01 -4.24
N SER A 39 7.30 4.28 -4.56
CA SER A 39 8.01 5.08 -5.57
C SER A 39 9.05 6.02 -4.96
N VAL A 40 9.10 6.08 -3.63
CA VAL A 40 10.03 6.89 -2.82
C VAL A 40 10.98 6.00 -2.02
N PRO A 41 12.12 6.50 -1.50
CA PRO A 41 13.05 5.72 -0.70
C PRO A 41 12.39 5.20 0.59
N LEU A 42 12.57 3.90 0.88
CA LEU A 42 11.94 3.25 2.03
C LEU A 42 12.40 3.84 3.36
N GLU A 43 13.71 3.97 3.57
CA GLU A 43 14.30 4.43 4.83
C GLU A 43 13.87 5.86 5.19
N GLU A 44 13.87 6.78 4.21
CA GLU A 44 13.40 8.15 4.39
C GLU A 44 11.89 8.19 4.69
N THR A 45 11.11 7.34 4.02
CA THR A 45 9.66 7.25 4.23
C THR A 45 9.33 6.74 5.62
N GLU A 46 10.02 5.68 6.08
CA GLU A 46 9.88 5.14 7.43
C GLU A 46 10.22 6.19 8.49
N ALA A 47 11.34 6.91 8.33
CA ALA A 47 11.73 7.96 9.27
C ALA A 47 10.67 9.06 9.40
N VAL A 48 10.06 9.49 8.29
CA VAL A 48 8.98 10.48 8.30
C VAL A 48 7.73 9.92 8.97
N LEU A 49 7.33 8.69 8.65
CA LEU A 49 6.15 8.06 9.24
C LEU A 49 6.29 7.87 10.75
N LEU A 50 7.45 7.41 11.23
CA LEU A 50 7.73 7.20 12.65
C LEU A 50 7.88 8.51 13.43
N SER A 51 8.23 9.60 12.76
CA SER A 51 8.28 10.93 13.39
C SER A 51 6.90 11.52 13.68
N ASP A 52 5.85 11.05 12.99
CA ASP A 52 4.48 11.51 13.23
C ASP A 52 3.90 10.83 14.46
N SER A 53 3.71 11.61 15.53
CA SER A 53 3.13 11.13 16.81
C SER A 53 1.78 10.42 16.69
N ARG A 54 1.02 10.62 15.61
CA ARG A 54 -0.26 9.94 15.35
C ARG A 54 -0.08 8.52 14.83
N LEU A 55 1.11 8.20 14.34
CA LEU A 55 1.48 6.95 13.71
C LEU A 55 2.44 6.11 14.55
N GLY A 56 2.75 6.51 15.79
CA GLY A 56 3.75 5.83 16.63
C GLY A 56 3.48 4.33 16.87
N ASP A 57 2.24 3.86 16.77
CA ASP A 57 1.86 2.46 16.97
C ASP A 57 2.05 1.57 15.72
N ILE A 58 2.46 2.12 14.56
CA ILE A 58 2.55 1.33 13.32
C ILE A 58 3.85 0.52 13.19
N ASP A 59 4.87 0.80 14.01
CA ASP A 59 6.19 0.15 13.93
C ASP A 59 6.11 -1.37 14.16
N ASP A 60 5.18 -1.82 15.01
CA ASP A 60 4.99 -3.22 15.37
C ASP A 60 3.92 -3.94 14.53
N VAL A 61 3.40 -3.31 13.47
CA VAL A 61 2.30 -3.89 12.69
C VAL A 61 2.83 -5.01 11.78
N GLN A 62 2.40 -6.24 12.07
CA GLN A 62 2.55 -7.38 11.16
C GLN A 62 1.29 -7.49 10.27
N PRO A 63 1.35 -7.06 9.00
CA PRO A 63 0.17 -7.09 8.14
C PRO A 63 -0.25 -8.54 7.87
N PHE A 64 -1.56 -8.78 7.83
CA PHE A 64 -2.10 -10.05 7.37
C PHE A 64 -1.68 -10.27 5.92
N VAL A 65 -0.80 -11.24 5.68
CA VAL A 65 -0.38 -11.63 4.34
C VAL A 65 -1.58 -12.27 3.65
N GLN A 66 -2.23 -11.53 2.75
CA GLN A 66 -3.24 -12.10 1.87
C GLN A 66 -2.51 -12.96 0.84
N SER A 67 -2.49 -14.27 1.08
CA SER A 67 -2.04 -15.36 0.19
C SER A 67 -1.00 -14.93 -0.86
N ARG A 68 0.29 -15.22 -0.61
CA ARG A 68 1.37 -15.11 -1.59
C ARG A 68 0.87 -15.60 -2.96
N PHE A 69 0.67 -14.67 -3.89
CA PHE A 69 0.63 -15.05 -5.29
C PHE A 69 2.08 -15.28 -5.67
N ASP A 70 2.39 -16.52 -6.07
CA ASP A 70 3.75 -16.94 -6.43
C ASP A 70 4.42 -15.90 -7.34
N SER A 71 5.53 -15.35 -6.87
CA SER A 71 6.46 -14.61 -7.71
C SER A 71 7.09 -15.64 -8.65
N ASN A 72 6.66 -15.64 -9.90
CA ASN A 72 7.37 -16.33 -10.97
C ASN A 72 8.58 -15.50 -11.41
#